data_AF-A0A1C6DXK8-F1
#
_entry.id   AF-A0A1C6DXK8-F1
#
_cell.length_a   1.000
_cell.length_b   1.000
_cell.length_c   1.000
_cell.angle_alpha   90.00
_cell.angle_beta   90.00
_cell.angle_gamma   90.00
#
_symmetry.space_group_name_H-M   'P 1'
#
loop_
_entity.id
_entity.type
_entity.pdbx_description
1 polymer ?
#
loop_
_entity_poly.entity_id
_entity_poly.type
_entity_poly.pdbx_seq_one_letter_code
_entity_poly.pdbx_strand_id
1 'polypeptide(L)'
;MADLVNTMIQAYVFDSIDMPLEATVEDFKNVLANTIDRIQNNAQIIILVDMGSLELLGKGLIDETRHTIGLINNVTTRMALHIGYQIKEGKPLEDIVNNISKSIQVDAKIFTKDSEDAILFVSETGKKTSERMMQLFIESLPEQIPVHFIFLDLMELTDDSFYNQFIDIYNILFITGTVNPNLQNAPFLPLEDLINGEHWDMICNYLKSYLTKDQMNILQNNLRNNFTLTNVIQYLSILNPKKLLDNVIMAIDILQGKLGKRLSNKALVALYIHICCMIERLVSKDAILDSGEHIERFKKEHEEFINLTNISFSQISKVYSITITIEEIHYIYKFFNDDKEEE
;
A
#
# COMPACT_ATOMS: atom_id res chain seq x y z
N MET A 1 -19.95 -15.14 35.65
CA MET A 1 -20.94 -15.06 34.54
C MET A 1 -22.35 -14.75 35.06
N ALA A 2 -22.86 -15.48 36.05
CA ALA A 2 -24.22 -15.33 36.61
C ALA A 2 -24.58 -13.88 37.01
N ASP A 3 -23.74 -13.20 37.78
CA ASP A 3 -24.03 -11.82 38.25
C ASP A 3 -24.24 -10.82 37.11
N LEU A 4 -23.39 -10.90 36.07
CA LEU A 4 -23.49 -10.04 34.89
C LEU A 4 -24.82 -10.27 34.15
N VAL A 5 -25.20 -11.54 34.00
CA VAL A 5 -26.44 -11.93 33.32
C VAL A 5 -27.66 -11.49 34.14
N ASN A 6 -27.68 -11.74 35.45
CA ASN A 6 -28.75 -11.31 36.36
C ASN A 6 -28.92 -9.78 36.34
N THR A 7 -27.80 -9.05 36.34
CA THR A 7 -27.81 -7.57 36.26
C THR A 7 -28.41 -7.09 34.94
N MET A 8 -28.00 -7.67 33.81
CA MET A 8 -28.51 -7.29 32.49
C MET A 8 -30.00 -7.61 32.31
N ILE A 9 -30.47 -8.73 32.87
CA ILE A 9 -31.89 -9.14 32.81
C ILE A 9 -32.73 -8.35 33.84
N GLN A 10 -32.09 -7.71 34.82
CA GLN A 10 -32.71 -7.04 35.97
C GLN A 10 -33.58 -8.01 36.79
N ALA A 11 -33.12 -9.25 36.94
CA ALA A 11 -33.77 -10.27 37.75
C ALA A 11 -32.73 -11.28 38.28
N TYR A 12 -33.02 -11.86 39.43
CA TYR A 12 -32.22 -12.95 39.98
C TYR A 12 -32.66 -14.27 39.32
N VAL A 13 -31.87 -14.76 38.36
CA VAL A 13 -32.20 -15.95 37.56
C VAL A 13 -31.17 -17.06 37.72
N PHE A 14 -29.89 -16.71 37.87
CA PHE A 14 -28.79 -17.67 37.95
C PHE A 14 -28.06 -17.60 39.28
N ASP A 15 -27.75 -18.78 39.83
CA ASP A 15 -26.69 -18.97 40.82
C ASP A 15 -25.39 -19.40 40.12
N SER A 16 -24.24 -19.05 40.68
CA SER A 16 -22.93 -19.53 40.21
C SER A 16 -22.31 -20.51 41.19
N ILE A 17 -21.73 -21.58 40.65
CA ILE A 17 -20.88 -22.52 41.37
C ILE A 17 -19.51 -22.47 40.72
N ASP A 18 -18.52 -21.96 41.43
CA ASP A 18 -17.14 -21.90 40.94
C ASP A 18 -16.42 -23.21 41.26
N MET A 19 -15.75 -23.78 40.27
CA MET A 19 -14.97 -25.00 40.41
C MET A 19 -13.47 -24.66 40.40
N PRO A 20 -12.72 -24.95 41.48
CA PRO A 20 -11.26 -24.85 41.49
C PRO A 20 -10.64 -25.75 40.40
N LEU A 21 -9.47 -25.37 39.89
CA LEU A 21 -8.77 -26.14 38.84
C LEU A 21 -8.34 -27.53 39.33
N GLU A 22 -8.11 -27.69 40.62
CA GLU A 22 -7.70 -28.93 41.28
C GLU A 22 -8.88 -29.81 41.71
N ALA A 23 -10.12 -29.33 41.57
CA ALA A 23 -11.30 -30.05 42.00
C ALA A 23 -11.58 -31.25 41.09
N THR A 24 -11.98 -32.37 41.69
CA THR A 24 -12.35 -33.56 40.93
C THR A 24 -13.80 -33.49 40.46
N VAL A 25 -14.12 -34.32 39.47
CA VAL A 25 -15.49 -34.52 38.98
C VAL A 25 -16.45 -34.95 40.10
N GLU A 26 -15.97 -35.73 41.07
CA GLU A 26 -16.76 -36.18 42.23
C GLU A 26 -17.04 -35.05 43.23
N ASP A 27 -16.05 -34.17 43.45
CA ASP A 27 -16.22 -32.98 44.30
C ASP A 27 -17.33 -32.07 43.73
N PHE A 28 -17.35 -31.89 42.41
CA PHE A 28 -18.42 -31.16 41.73
C PHE A 28 -19.78 -31.85 41.88
N LYS A 29 -19.86 -33.18 41.73
CA LYS A 29 -21.12 -33.94 41.93
C LYS A 29 -21.71 -33.66 43.32
N ASN A 30 -20.86 -33.70 44.35
CA ASN A 30 -21.28 -33.46 45.73
C ASN A 30 -21.75 -32.03 45.97
N VAL A 31 -21.05 -31.02 45.44
CA VAL A 31 -21.46 -29.62 45.56
C VAL A 31 -22.79 -29.37 44.86
N LEU A 32 -22.97 -29.94 43.67
CA LEU A 32 -24.19 -29.81 42.90
C LEU A 32 -25.37 -30.51 43.58
N ALA A 33 -25.20 -31.74 44.06
CA ALA A 33 -26.24 -32.48 44.80
C ALA A 33 -26.71 -31.72 46.05
N ASN A 34 -25.76 -31.23 46.87
CA ASN A 34 -26.08 -30.41 48.04
C ASN A 34 -26.80 -29.10 47.71
N THR A 35 -26.56 -28.53 46.52
CA THR A 35 -27.22 -27.31 46.07
C THR A 35 -28.64 -27.61 45.59
N ILE A 36 -28.82 -28.70 44.83
CA ILE A 36 -30.12 -29.14 44.33
C ILE A 36 -31.05 -29.56 45.47
N ASP A 37 -30.54 -30.24 46.50
CA ASP A 37 -31.33 -30.69 47.67
C ASP A 37 -32.00 -29.54 48.45
N ARG A 38 -31.48 -28.31 48.31
CA ARG A 38 -32.04 -27.12 48.96
C ARG A 38 -33.19 -26.51 48.16
N ILE A 39 -33.42 -26.98 46.93
CA ILE A 39 -34.46 -26.50 46.02
C ILE A 39 -35.77 -27.25 46.28
N GLN A 40 -36.91 -26.59 46.06
CA GLN A 40 -38.21 -27.21 46.23
C GLN A 40 -38.40 -28.45 45.36
N ASN A 41 -38.92 -29.53 45.94
CA ASN A 41 -39.21 -30.79 45.25
C ASN A 41 -39.99 -30.56 43.93
N ASN A 42 -39.58 -31.29 42.88
CA ASN A 42 -40.13 -31.24 41.52
C ASN A 42 -39.86 -29.94 40.73
N ALA A 43 -38.93 -29.09 41.17
CA ALA A 43 -38.48 -27.95 40.36
C ALA A 43 -37.84 -28.37 39.03
N GLN A 44 -37.94 -27.49 38.03
CA GLN A 44 -37.21 -27.57 36.75
C GLN A 44 -35.93 -26.75 36.87
N ILE A 45 -34.78 -27.37 36.59
CA ILE A 45 -33.46 -26.78 36.80
C ILE A 45 -32.68 -26.79 35.49
N ILE A 46 -32.02 -25.68 35.17
CA ILE A 46 -31.08 -25.59 34.05
C ILE A 46 -29.66 -25.49 34.60
N ILE A 47 -28.80 -26.40 34.17
CA ILE A 47 -27.37 -26.40 34.52
C ILE A 47 -26.59 -25.96 33.29
N LEU A 48 -25.83 -24.87 33.47
CA LEU A 48 -25.01 -24.25 32.44
C LEU A 48 -23.53 -24.54 32.71
N VAL A 49 -22.83 -25.09 31.71
CA VAL A 49 -21.43 -25.52 31.84
C VAL A 49 -20.56 -24.94 30.72
N ASP A 50 -19.35 -24.48 31.06
CA ASP A 50 -18.37 -23.87 30.13
C ASP A 50 -17.65 -24.92 29.26
N MET A 51 -17.16 -26.03 29.83
CA MET A 51 -16.41 -27.07 29.11
C MET A 51 -16.90 -28.51 29.39
N GLY A 52 -16.92 -29.36 28.36
CA GLY A 52 -17.67 -30.62 28.27
C GLY A 52 -17.17 -31.86 29.04
N SER A 53 -16.62 -31.75 30.26
CA SER A 53 -16.34 -32.92 31.11
C SER A 53 -17.54 -33.37 31.97
N LEU A 54 -18.62 -32.59 31.98
CA LEU A 54 -19.77 -32.71 32.88
C LEU A 54 -20.98 -33.45 32.29
N GLU A 55 -20.93 -33.82 31.01
CA GLU A 55 -22.01 -34.55 30.34
C GLU A 55 -22.23 -35.96 30.93
N LEU A 56 -21.15 -36.61 31.38
CA LEU A 56 -21.20 -37.90 32.08
C LEU A 56 -21.81 -37.80 33.48
N LEU A 57 -21.76 -36.61 34.11
CA LEU A 57 -22.33 -36.38 35.45
C LEU A 57 -23.84 -36.20 35.43
N GLY A 58 -24.40 -35.65 34.35
CA GLY A 58 -25.84 -35.46 34.19
C GLY A 58 -26.62 -36.76 34.46
N LYS A 59 -26.17 -37.90 33.93
CA LYS A 59 -26.85 -39.20 34.16
C LYS A 59 -26.84 -39.64 35.62
N GLY A 60 -25.69 -39.55 36.30
CA GLY A 60 -25.55 -39.97 37.70
C GLY A 60 -26.26 -39.07 38.72
N LEU A 61 -26.50 -37.80 38.39
CA LEU A 61 -27.30 -36.88 39.21
C LEU A 61 -28.81 -37.00 38.94
N ILE A 62 -29.21 -37.34 37.71
CA ILE A 62 -30.62 -37.51 37.34
C ILE A 62 -31.23 -38.74 38.04
N ASP A 63 -30.47 -39.83 38.19
CA ASP A 63 -30.96 -41.07 38.81
C ASP A 63 -31.25 -40.93 40.32
N GLU A 64 -30.70 -39.89 40.97
CA GLU A 64 -30.79 -39.66 42.42
C GLU A 64 -31.76 -38.54 42.81
N THR A 65 -32.33 -37.80 41.83
CA THR A 65 -33.14 -36.59 42.09
C THR A 65 -34.56 -36.67 41.52
N ARG A 66 -35.52 -35.97 42.14
CA ARG A 66 -36.91 -35.84 41.64
C ARG A 66 -37.12 -34.61 40.74
N HIS A 67 -36.05 -33.92 40.38
CA HIS A 67 -36.09 -32.69 39.59
C HIS A 67 -35.97 -33.00 38.10
N THR A 68 -36.55 -32.14 37.27
CA THR A 68 -36.28 -32.19 35.82
C THR A 68 -35.09 -31.28 35.53
N ILE A 69 -34.00 -31.85 34.99
CA ILE A 69 -32.75 -31.12 34.78
C ILE A 69 -32.45 -31.03 33.29
N GLY A 70 -32.26 -29.80 32.80
CA GLY A 70 -31.70 -29.53 31.47
C GLY A 70 -30.21 -29.18 31.61
N LEU A 71 -29.34 -29.94 30.96
CA LEU A 71 -27.90 -29.69 30.92
C LEU A 71 -27.50 -29.05 29.59
N ILE A 72 -26.80 -27.91 29.64
CA ILE A 72 -26.30 -27.21 28.46
C ILE A 72 -24.80 -27.00 28.61
N ASN A 73 -24.06 -27.55 27.66
CA ASN A 73 -22.60 -27.44 27.59
C ASN A 73 -22.18 -26.27 26.68
N ASN A 74 -20.91 -25.87 26.80
CA ASN A 74 -20.26 -24.84 25.99
C ASN A 74 -20.96 -23.48 26.10
N VAL A 75 -21.37 -23.12 27.32
CA VAL A 75 -22.16 -21.92 27.59
C VAL A 75 -21.29 -20.68 27.44
N THR A 76 -21.70 -19.83 26.50
CA THR A 76 -21.21 -18.45 26.41
C THR A 76 -22.12 -17.51 27.21
N THR A 77 -21.61 -16.35 27.61
CA THR A 77 -22.42 -15.29 28.25
C THR A 77 -23.66 -14.92 27.42
N ARG A 78 -23.57 -14.94 26.09
CA ARG A 78 -24.70 -14.67 25.18
C ARG A 78 -25.80 -15.74 25.31
N MET A 79 -25.41 -17.01 25.41
CA MET A 79 -26.35 -18.11 25.65
C MET A 79 -27.02 -17.97 27.01
N ALA A 80 -26.26 -17.69 28.06
CA ALA A 80 -26.81 -17.48 29.41
C ALA A 80 -27.81 -16.32 29.46
N LEU A 81 -27.53 -15.19 28.77
CA LEU A 81 -28.47 -14.08 28.61
C LEU A 81 -29.76 -14.53 27.91
N HIS A 82 -29.62 -15.22 26.77
CA HIS A 82 -30.78 -15.69 26.00
C HIS A 82 -31.66 -16.63 26.83
N ILE A 83 -31.05 -17.60 27.53
CA ILE A 83 -31.73 -18.54 28.43
C ILE A 83 -32.42 -17.78 29.56
N GLY A 84 -31.74 -16.83 30.20
CA GLY A 84 -32.30 -16.09 31.32
C GLY A 84 -33.51 -15.23 30.93
N TYR A 85 -33.52 -14.65 29.73
CA TYR A 85 -34.72 -13.98 29.20
C TYR A 85 -35.87 -14.95 29.01
N GLN A 86 -35.62 -16.16 28.48
CA GLN A 86 -36.67 -17.16 28.31
C GLN A 86 -37.23 -17.67 29.65
N ILE A 87 -36.37 -17.83 30.66
CA ILE A 87 -36.81 -18.16 32.04
C ILE A 87 -37.69 -17.03 32.59
N LYS A 88 -37.28 -15.76 32.42
CA LYS A 88 -38.06 -14.59 32.85
C LYS A 88 -39.43 -14.50 32.16
N GLU A 89 -39.51 -14.94 30.91
CA GLU A 89 -40.77 -15.04 30.14
C GLU A 89 -41.64 -16.25 30.53
N GLY A 90 -41.15 -17.14 31.40
CA GLY A 90 -41.88 -18.32 31.85
C GLY A 90 -41.97 -19.45 30.81
N LYS A 91 -41.02 -19.53 29.88
CA LYS A 91 -41.00 -20.60 28.86
C LYS A 91 -40.72 -21.98 29.47
N PRO A 92 -41.33 -23.06 28.96
CA PRO A 92 -41.05 -24.43 29.42
C PRO A 92 -39.57 -24.81 29.23
N LEU A 93 -39.03 -25.61 30.16
CA LEU A 93 -37.64 -26.10 30.11
C LEU A 93 -37.30 -26.75 28.76
N GLU A 94 -38.17 -27.61 28.23
CA GLU A 94 -37.96 -28.30 26.96
C GLU A 94 -37.82 -27.33 25.78
N ASP A 95 -38.63 -26.27 25.75
CA ASP A 95 -38.55 -25.25 24.71
C ASP A 95 -37.25 -24.46 24.80
N ILE A 96 -36.81 -24.14 26.03
CA ILE A 96 -35.55 -23.45 26.25
C ILE A 96 -34.39 -24.30 25.75
N VAL A 97 -34.31 -25.58 26.16
CA VAL A 97 -33.22 -26.49 25.79
C VAL A 97 -33.21 -26.77 24.29
N ASN A 98 -34.36 -27.06 23.68
CA ASN A 98 -34.47 -27.44 22.27
C ASN A 98 -34.20 -26.28 21.29
N ASN A 99 -34.37 -25.03 21.72
CA ASN A 99 -34.18 -23.85 20.87
C ASN A 99 -32.76 -23.26 20.91
N ILE A 100 -31.91 -23.66 21.86
CA ILE A 100 -30.55 -23.12 22.01
C ILE A 100 -29.65 -23.49 20.82
N SER A 101 -29.71 -24.76 20.38
CA SER A 101 -28.84 -25.29 19.31
C SER A 101 -29.04 -24.60 17.95
N LYS A 102 -30.18 -23.95 17.73
CA LYS A 102 -30.50 -23.23 16.48
C LYS A 102 -29.98 -21.78 16.45
N SER A 103 -29.50 -21.24 17.56
CA SER A 103 -29.28 -19.80 17.75
C SER A 103 -27.82 -19.35 17.81
N ILE A 104 -26.85 -20.28 17.74
CA ILE A 104 -25.43 -19.97 17.93
C ILE A 104 -24.72 -20.07 16.58
N GLN A 105 -24.58 -18.93 15.90
CA GLN A 105 -23.66 -18.75 14.78
C GLN A 105 -22.45 -17.95 15.25
N VAL A 106 -21.25 -18.42 14.90
CA VAL A 106 -20.01 -17.70 15.12
C VAL A 106 -19.86 -16.67 13.99
N ASP A 107 -19.95 -15.37 14.32
CA ASP A 107 -19.60 -14.29 13.41
C ASP A 107 -18.10 -13.98 13.61
N ALA A 108 -17.27 -14.39 12.66
CA ALA A 108 -15.84 -14.13 12.66
C ALA A 108 -15.54 -13.07 11.59
N LYS A 109 -14.93 -11.95 12.00
CA LYS A 109 -14.53 -10.86 11.11
C LYS A 109 -13.08 -10.48 11.36
N ILE A 110 -12.33 -10.32 10.28
CA ILE A 110 -10.99 -9.73 10.28
C ILE A 110 -11.15 -8.27 9.88
N PHE A 111 -10.59 -7.36 10.66
CA PHE A 111 -10.53 -5.93 10.35
C PHE A 111 -9.10 -5.59 9.94
N THR A 112 -8.90 -5.17 8.70
CA THR A 112 -7.63 -4.61 8.19
C THR A 112 -7.74 -3.09 8.10
N LYS A 113 -6.63 -2.37 8.27
CA LYS A 113 -6.57 -0.94 8.00
C LYS A 113 -6.59 -0.73 6.47
N ASP A 114 -7.38 0.22 5.99
CA ASP A 114 -7.34 0.60 4.58
C ASP A 114 -5.95 1.17 4.24
N SER A 115 -5.40 0.78 3.08
CA SER A 115 -4.15 1.33 2.56
C SER A 115 -4.32 2.82 2.23
N GLU A 116 -3.29 3.61 2.47
CA GLU A 116 -3.30 5.05 2.19
C GLU A 116 -2.94 5.29 0.71
N ASP A 117 -3.70 6.10 -0.02
CA ASP A 117 -3.42 6.33 -1.44
C ASP A 117 -2.16 7.17 -1.63
N ALA A 118 -1.30 6.78 -2.58
CA ALA A 118 -0.05 7.46 -2.86
C ALA A 118 0.25 7.63 -4.36
N ILE A 119 0.96 8.70 -4.69
CA ILE A 119 1.57 8.93 -6.00
C ILE A 119 3.09 8.93 -5.81
N LEU A 120 3.77 8.10 -6.61
CA LEU A 120 5.20 7.89 -6.47
C LEU A 120 5.98 8.65 -7.56
N PHE A 121 7.01 9.37 -7.15
CA PHE A 121 7.94 10.10 -8.02
C PHE A 121 9.29 9.42 -8.00
N VAL A 122 9.75 8.93 -9.16
CA VAL A 122 10.99 8.13 -9.26
C VAL A 122 11.98 8.81 -10.19
N SER A 123 13.24 8.80 -9.80
CA SER A 123 14.34 9.19 -10.68
C SER A 123 15.45 8.15 -10.63
N GLU A 124 16.24 8.07 -11.70
CA GLU A 124 17.32 7.08 -11.83
C GLU A 124 18.35 7.22 -10.72
N THR A 125 18.95 8.41 -10.60
CA THR A 125 19.99 8.69 -9.62
C THR A 125 19.90 10.13 -9.14
N GLY A 126 19.15 10.34 -8.05
CA GLY A 126 19.12 11.61 -7.34
C GLY A 126 17.78 11.95 -6.71
N LYS A 127 17.67 11.77 -5.38
CA LYS A 127 16.48 12.16 -4.60
C LYS A 127 15.98 13.58 -4.86
N LYS A 128 16.91 14.51 -5.14
CA LYS A 128 16.59 15.91 -5.47
C LYS A 128 15.71 16.04 -6.71
N THR A 129 15.94 15.22 -7.73
CA THR A 129 15.23 15.27 -9.01
C THR A 129 13.79 14.81 -8.83
N SER A 130 13.57 13.63 -8.22
CA SER A 130 12.23 13.14 -7.91
C SER A 130 11.49 14.04 -6.91
N GLU A 131 12.19 14.59 -5.91
CA GLU A 131 11.62 15.57 -4.97
C GLU A 131 11.15 16.86 -5.68
N ARG A 132 11.97 17.43 -6.58
CA ARG A 132 11.61 18.64 -7.34
C ARG A 132 10.44 18.39 -8.29
N MET A 133 10.37 17.23 -8.94
CA MET A 133 9.20 16.84 -9.77
C MET A 133 7.93 16.73 -8.93
N MET A 134 8.04 16.10 -7.76
CA MET A 134 6.94 15.98 -6.81
C MET A 134 6.43 17.37 -6.39
N GLN A 135 7.34 18.28 -6.02
CA GLN A 135 6.98 19.65 -5.66
C GLN A 135 6.27 20.38 -6.80
N LEU A 136 6.78 20.29 -8.03
CA LEU A 136 6.15 20.90 -9.20
C LEU A 136 4.73 20.35 -9.45
N PHE A 137 4.52 19.05 -9.22
CA PHE A 137 3.20 18.44 -9.31
C PHE A 137 2.26 18.94 -8.20
N ILE A 138 2.74 18.98 -6.95
CA ILE A 138 1.97 19.50 -5.81
C ILE A 138 1.57 20.96 -6.03
N GLU A 139 2.48 21.80 -6.53
CA GLU A 139 2.22 23.20 -6.87
C GLU A 139 1.22 23.36 -8.02
N SER A 140 1.02 22.30 -8.82
CA SER A 140 0.03 22.28 -9.89
C SER A 140 -1.37 21.91 -9.38
N LEU A 141 -1.49 21.36 -8.17
CA LEU A 141 -2.78 21.03 -7.58
C LEU A 141 -3.58 22.30 -7.21
N PRO A 142 -4.91 22.29 -7.40
CA PRO A 142 -5.76 23.40 -6.98
C PRO A 142 -5.83 23.54 -5.45
N GLU A 143 -5.71 22.42 -4.73
CA GLU A 143 -5.71 22.35 -3.26
C GLU A 143 -5.02 21.06 -2.78
N GLN A 144 -4.75 20.96 -1.48
CA GLN A 144 -4.21 19.74 -0.88
C GLN A 144 -5.27 18.64 -0.89
N ILE A 145 -4.87 17.44 -1.33
CA ILE A 145 -5.71 16.24 -1.35
C ILE A 145 -5.16 15.20 -0.36
N PRO A 146 -6.00 14.29 0.16
CA PRO A 146 -5.58 13.23 1.08
C PRO A 146 -4.89 12.07 0.33
N VAL A 147 -3.85 12.41 -0.45
CA VAL A 147 -2.99 11.48 -1.19
C VAL A 147 -1.56 11.75 -0.78
N HIS A 148 -0.80 10.70 -0.50
CA HIS A 148 0.61 10.80 -0.17
C HIS A 148 1.44 11.02 -1.44
N PHE A 149 2.26 12.06 -1.44
CA PHE A 149 3.23 12.30 -2.50
C PHE A 149 4.59 11.83 -2.01
N ILE A 150 5.12 10.78 -2.63
CA ILE A 150 6.33 10.11 -2.17
C ILE A 150 7.36 10.19 -3.28
N PHE A 151 8.60 10.55 -2.96
CA PHE A 151 9.72 10.54 -3.88
C PHE A 151 10.75 9.49 -3.45
N LEU A 152 11.24 8.71 -4.40
CA LEU A 152 12.25 7.69 -4.18
C LEU A 152 13.32 7.77 -5.29
N ASP A 153 14.48 7.21 -5.01
CA ASP A 153 15.41 6.81 -6.07
C ASP A 153 15.10 5.37 -6.56
N LEU A 154 15.58 5.03 -7.76
CA LEU A 154 15.34 3.70 -8.33
C LEU A 154 15.94 2.58 -7.46
N MET A 155 17.08 2.84 -6.79
CA MET A 155 17.76 1.83 -5.97
C MET A 155 16.91 1.43 -4.76
N GLU A 156 16.22 2.37 -4.12
CA GLU A 156 15.30 2.11 -3.01
C GLU A 156 14.17 1.14 -3.40
N LEU A 157 13.70 1.19 -4.65
CA LEU A 157 12.66 0.30 -5.16
C LEU A 157 13.16 -1.09 -5.57
N THR A 158 14.48 -1.27 -5.72
CA THR A 158 15.08 -2.60 -6.02
C THR A 158 15.26 -3.48 -4.80
N ASP A 159 15.08 -2.94 -3.59
CA ASP A 159 15.08 -3.72 -2.35
C ASP A 159 13.68 -4.34 -2.13
N ASP A 160 13.58 -5.65 -2.36
CA ASP A 160 12.33 -6.42 -2.19
C ASP A 160 11.72 -6.26 -0.79
N SER A 161 12.53 -6.14 0.26
CA SER A 161 12.03 -5.97 1.63
C SER A 161 11.38 -4.60 1.81
N PHE A 162 12.01 -3.55 1.28
CA PHE A 162 11.45 -2.21 1.30
C PHE A 162 10.17 -2.15 0.47
N TYR A 163 10.21 -2.67 -0.76
CA TYR A 163 9.08 -2.65 -1.68
C TYR A 163 7.84 -3.36 -1.11
N ASN A 164 8.01 -4.55 -0.52
CA ASN A 164 6.88 -5.29 0.08
C ASN A 164 6.23 -4.53 1.24
N GLN A 165 7.04 -3.93 2.13
CA GLN A 165 6.50 -3.09 3.21
C GLN A 165 5.80 -1.85 2.67
N PHE A 166 6.32 -1.27 1.59
CA PHE A 166 5.78 -0.07 0.98
C PHE A 166 4.38 -0.29 0.40
N ILE A 167 4.18 -1.39 -0.33
CA ILE A 167 2.87 -1.72 -0.93
C ILE A 167 1.84 -2.23 0.07
N ASP A 168 2.26 -2.74 1.24
CA ASP A 168 1.35 -3.10 2.32
C ASP A 168 0.71 -1.86 2.96
N ILE A 169 1.44 -0.73 2.97
CA ILE A 169 1.00 0.54 3.56
C ILE A 169 0.22 1.38 2.55
N TYR A 170 0.72 1.46 1.32
CA TYR A 170 0.23 2.40 0.31
C TYR A 170 -0.43 1.73 -0.89
N ASN A 171 -1.59 2.24 -1.28
CA ASN A 171 -2.17 1.97 -2.58
C ASN A 171 -1.60 2.96 -3.60
N ILE A 172 -0.68 2.51 -4.46
CA ILE A 172 -0.01 3.38 -5.44
C ILE A 172 -0.95 3.64 -6.62
N LEU A 173 -1.46 4.87 -6.73
CA LEU A 173 -2.36 5.28 -7.81
C LEU A 173 -1.65 5.24 -9.18
N PHE A 174 -0.49 5.87 -9.25
CA PHE A 174 0.42 5.82 -10.40
C PHE A 174 1.82 6.26 -9.99
N ILE A 175 2.79 5.92 -10.84
CA ILE A 175 4.19 6.28 -10.70
C ILE A 175 4.54 7.28 -11.81
N THR A 176 5.28 8.32 -11.50
CA THR A 176 5.80 9.26 -12.52
C THR A 176 7.29 9.50 -12.32
N GLY A 177 8.02 9.73 -13.41
CA GLY A 177 9.47 9.87 -13.30
C GLY A 177 10.23 9.89 -14.60
N THR A 178 11.56 9.95 -14.49
CA THR A 178 12.49 9.86 -15.64
C THR A 178 12.92 8.43 -15.95
N VAL A 179 12.55 7.47 -15.09
CA VAL A 179 12.84 6.05 -15.29
C VAL A 179 11.67 5.22 -14.80
N ASN A 180 11.32 4.19 -15.57
CA ASN A 180 10.28 3.25 -15.19
C ASN A 180 10.87 2.18 -14.24
N PRO A 181 10.42 2.11 -12.98
CA PRO A 181 10.87 1.05 -12.06
C PRO A 181 10.30 -0.34 -12.41
N ASN A 182 9.41 -0.44 -13.40
CA ASN A 182 8.76 -1.68 -13.86
C ASN A 182 7.99 -2.42 -12.75
N LEU A 183 7.30 -1.66 -11.90
CA LEU A 183 6.45 -2.20 -10.84
C LEU A 183 5.13 -2.72 -11.42
N GLN A 184 4.74 -3.95 -11.09
CA GLN A 184 3.53 -4.58 -11.66
C GLN A 184 2.22 -3.96 -11.14
N ASN A 185 2.25 -3.35 -9.96
CA ASN A 185 1.03 -2.97 -9.23
C ASN A 185 0.56 -1.52 -9.50
N ALA A 186 1.30 -0.75 -10.30
CA ALA A 186 0.93 0.64 -10.60
C ALA A 186 1.35 1.04 -12.01
N PRO A 187 0.53 1.83 -12.73
CA PRO A 187 0.92 2.33 -14.04
C PRO A 187 2.05 3.36 -13.91
N PHE A 188 2.95 3.34 -14.88
CA PHE A 188 4.00 4.35 -15.01
C PHE A 188 3.59 5.42 -16.03
N LEU A 189 3.67 6.67 -15.61
CA LEU A 189 3.51 7.87 -16.42
C LEU A 189 4.90 8.51 -16.62
N PRO A 190 5.49 8.39 -17.81
CA PRO A 190 6.74 9.07 -18.10
C PRO A 190 6.62 10.59 -17.92
N LEU A 191 7.68 11.25 -17.46
CA LEU A 191 7.66 12.71 -17.27
C LEU A 191 7.47 13.47 -18.58
N GLU A 192 8.02 12.97 -19.67
CA GLU A 192 7.82 13.50 -21.01
C GLU A 192 6.33 13.53 -21.42
N ASP A 193 5.52 12.59 -20.92
CA ASP A 193 4.09 12.54 -21.21
C ASP A 193 3.33 13.61 -20.44
N LEU A 194 3.73 13.91 -19.20
CA LEU A 194 3.23 15.08 -18.47
C LEU A 194 3.55 16.39 -19.20
N ILE A 195 4.74 16.49 -19.81
CA ILE A 195 5.16 17.68 -20.55
C ILE A 195 4.42 17.82 -21.87
N ASN A 196 4.21 16.71 -22.58
CA ASN A 196 3.47 16.68 -23.84
C ASN A 196 1.94 16.79 -23.63
N GLY A 197 1.46 16.67 -22.39
CA GLY A 197 0.03 16.68 -22.07
C GLY A 197 -0.69 15.40 -22.48
N GLU A 198 0.04 14.29 -22.58
CA GLU A 198 -0.48 12.97 -22.89
C GLU A 198 -1.05 12.29 -21.62
N HIS A 199 -1.82 11.22 -21.80
CA HIS A 199 -2.35 10.40 -20.70
C HIS A 199 -3.22 11.14 -19.65
N TRP A 200 -3.82 12.28 -20.02
CA TRP A 200 -4.70 13.04 -19.13
C TRP A 200 -5.90 12.24 -18.60
N ASP A 201 -6.48 11.36 -19.43
CA ASP A 201 -7.59 10.50 -19.03
C ASP A 201 -7.20 9.55 -17.88
N MET A 202 -5.94 9.09 -17.86
CA MET A 202 -5.42 8.25 -16.78
C MET A 202 -5.34 9.04 -15.48
N ILE A 203 -4.76 10.25 -15.51
CA ILE A 203 -4.69 11.13 -14.34
C ILE A 203 -6.09 11.44 -13.81
N CYS A 204 -7.05 11.73 -14.70
CA CYS A 204 -8.44 11.92 -14.34
C CYS A 204 -9.04 10.69 -13.65
N ASN A 205 -8.79 9.50 -14.16
CA ASN A 205 -9.35 8.28 -13.61
C ASN A 205 -8.88 8.00 -12.17
N TYR A 206 -7.61 8.30 -11.87
CA TYR A 206 -7.05 8.12 -10.53
C TYR A 206 -7.39 9.25 -9.58
N LEU A 207 -7.56 10.49 -10.07
CA LEU A 207 -7.79 11.65 -9.20
C LEU A 207 -9.27 12.06 -9.03
N LYS A 208 -10.21 11.47 -9.79
CA LYS A 208 -11.64 11.80 -9.75
C LYS A 208 -12.31 11.62 -8.37
N SER A 209 -11.76 10.78 -7.50
CA SER A 209 -12.25 10.58 -6.13
C SER A 209 -11.83 11.69 -5.18
N TYR A 210 -10.78 12.44 -5.50
CA TYR A 210 -10.24 13.51 -4.64
C TYR A 210 -10.52 14.91 -5.17
N LEU A 211 -10.76 15.06 -6.48
CA LEU A 211 -10.95 16.35 -7.13
C LEU A 211 -12.31 16.42 -7.85
N THR A 212 -12.98 17.56 -7.69
CA THR A 212 -14.17 17.91 -8.48
C THR A 212 -13.81 18.17 -9.95
N LYS A 213 -14.81 18.20 -10.84
CA LYS A 213 -14.58 18.49 -12.27
C LYS A 213 -13.91 19.85 -12.50
N ASP A 214 -14.31 20.87 -11.74
CA ASP A 214 -13.71 22.21 -11.86
C ASP A 214 -12.26 22.22 -11.38
N GLN A 215 -11.97 21.53 -10.27
CA GLN A 215 -10.60 21.35 -9.77
C GLN A 215 -9.73 20.55 -10.74
N MET A 216 -10.28 19.52 -11.39
CA MET A 216 -9.58 18.78 -12.45
C MET A 216 -9.20 19.69 -13.62
N ASN A 217 -10.09 20.59 -14.04
CA ASN A 217 -9.78 21.57 -15.10
C ASN A 217 -8.69 22.57 -14.66
N ILE A 218 -8.68 22.98 -13.39
CA ILE A 218 -7.61 23.83 -12.84
C ILE A 218 -6.28 23.06 -12.85
N LEU A 219 -6.27 21.82 -12.35
CA LEU A 219 -5.09 20.96 -12.38
C LEU A 219 -4.56 20.81 -13.82
N GLN A 220 -5.42 20.56 -14.79
CA GLN A 220 -5.00 20.42 -16.19
C GLN A 220 -4.30 21.69 -16.72
N ASN A 221 -4.88 22.86 -16.45
CA ASN A 221 -4.31 24.13 -16.89
C ASN A 221 -2.99 24.43 -16.16
N ASN A 222 -2.91 24.13 -14.86
CA ASN A 222 -1.71 24.32 -14.07
C ASN A 222 -0.60 23.38 -14.55
N LEU A 223 -0.88 22.09 -14.76
CA LEU A 223 0.08 21.14 -15.30
C LEU A 223 0.57 21.60 -16.68
N ARG A 224 -0.31 22.03 -17.59
CA ARG A 224 0.10 22.55 -18.91
C ARG A 224 1.05 23.75 -18.81
N ASN A 225 0.86 24.61 -17.81
CA ASN A 225 1.72 25.78 -17.61
C ASN A 225 3.02 25.43 -16.89
N ASN A 226 2.96 24.55 -15.89
CA ASN A 226 4.07 24.23 -14.99
C ASN A 226 4.98 23.14 -15.58
N PHE A 227 4.43 22.13 -16.25
CA PHE A 227 5.17 21.07 -16.94
C PHE A 227 5.46 21.44 -18.39
N THR A 228 6.11 22.60 -18.61
CA THR A 228 6.77 22.87 -19.88
C THR A 228 8.23 22.43 -19.80
N LEU A 229 8.86 22.03 -20.92
CA LEU A 229 10.26 21.60 -20.91
C LEU A 229 11.19 22.62 -20.23
N THR A 230 10.99 23.92 -20.48
CA THR A 230 11.77 24.98 -19.84
C THR A 230 11.52 25.06 -18.33
N ASN A 231 10.25 24.98 -17.89
CA ASN A 231 9.92 25.03 -16.46
C ASN A 231 10.41 23.79 -15.73
N VAL A 232 10.24 22.60 -16.31
CA VAL A 232 10.79 21.37 -15.75
C VAL A 232 12.29 21.51 -15.57
N ILE A 233 13.05 21.92 -16.59
CA ILE A 233 14.50 22.12 -16.45
C ILE A 233 14.86 23.20 -15.43
N GLN A 234 14.06 24.27 -15.32
CA GLN A 234 14.24 25.30 -14.29
C GLN A 234 14.02 24.77 -12.88
N TYR A 235 13.02 23.92 -12.67
CA TYR A 235 12.76 23.29 -11.38
C TYR A 235 13.80 22.22 -11.06
N LEU A 236 14.23 21.48 -12.08
CA LEU A 236 15.21 20.42 -11.93
C LEU A 236 16.62 20.93 -11.77
N SER A 237 16.93 22.18 -12.18
CA SER A 237 18.30 22.67 -12.22
C SER A 237 18.66 23.92 -11.45
N ILE A 238 19.78 23.84 -10.72
CA ILE A 238 20.47 25.00 -10.14
C ILE A 238 21.23 25.85 -11.17
N LEU A 239 21.44 25.30 -12.38
CA LEU A 239 22.12 26.00 -13.47
C LEU A 239 21.16 26.95 -14.18
N ASN A 240 21.67 27.76 -15.12
CA ASN A 240 20.81 28.57 -15.97
C ASN A 240 20.03 27.66 -16.95
N PRO A 241 18.71 27.47 -16.79
CA PRO A 241 17.95 26.44 -17.48
C PRO A 241 17.88 26.69 -18.99
N LYS A 242 17.75 27.96 -19.40
CA LYS A 242 17.70 28.33 -20.81
C LYS A 242 19.02 28.02 -21.52
N LYS A 243 20.14 28.49 -20.96
CA LYS A 243 21.47 28.21 -21.55
C LYS A 243 21.80 26.72 -21.54
N LEU A 244 21.41 26.01 -20.49
CA LEU A 244 21.61 24.57 -20.38
C LEU A 244 20.84 23.85 -21.50
N LEU A 245 19.55 24.11 -21.62
CA LEU A 245 18.70 23.50 -22.64
C LEU A 245 19.19 23.82 -24.05
N ASP A 246 19.53 25.09 -24.36
CA ASP A 246 20.03 25.48 -25.68
C ASP A 246 21.31 24.70 -26.06
N ASN A 247 22.23 24.53 -25.11
CA ASN A 247 23.45 23.75 -25.33
C ASN A 247 23.15 22.26 -25.54
N VAL A 248 22.21 21.69 -24.77
CA VAL A 248 21.81 20.28 -24.86
C VAL A 248 21.14 19.98 -26.21
N ILE A 249 20.20 20.84 -26.63
CA ILE A 249 19.55 20.73 -27.96
C ILE A 249 20.61 20.72 -29.06
N MET A 250 21.56 21.66 -29.02
CA MET A 250 22.63 21.76 -30.01
C MET A 250 23.52 20.50 -30.03
N ALA A 251 23.90 19.97 -28.88
CA ALA A 251 24.73 18.77 -28.80
C ALA A 251 24.02 17.53 -29.37
N ILE A 252 22.73 17.36 -29.07
CA ILE A 252 21.92 16.26 -29.61
C ILE A 252 21.72 16.42 -31.12
N ASP A 253 21.49 17.64 -31.62
CA ASP A 253 21.36 17.88 -33.06
C ASP A 253 22.63 17.53 -33.83
N ILE A 254 23.80 17.86 -33.28
CA ILE A 254 25.10 17.46 -33.84
C ILE A 254 25.24 15.93 -33.82
N LEU A 255 24.86 15.27 -32.72
CA LEU A 255 24.95 13.82 -32.58
C LEU A 255 24.02 13.10 -33.58
N GLN A 256 22.74 13.51 -33.65
CA GLN A 256 21.77 12.99 -34.64
C GLN A 256 22.29 13.15 -36.07
N GLY A 257 22.86 14.32 -36.40
CA GLY A 257 23.43 14.57 -37.72
C GLY A 257 24.64 13.68 -38.05
N LYS A 258 25.49 13.39 -37.04
CA LYS A 258 26.65 12.50 -37.19
C LYS A 258 26.26 11.03 -37.31
N LEU A 259 25.22 10.60 -36.60
CA LEU A 259 24.71 9.23 -36.64
C LEU A 259 23.79 8.97 -37.84
N GLY A 260 23.26 10.02 -38.48
CA GLY A 260 22.27 9.90 -39.53
C GLY A 260 20.91 9.37 -39.04
N LYS A 261 20.65 9.39 -37.72
CA LYS A 261 19.41 8.95 -37.08
C LYS A 261 18.69 10.13 -36.44
N ARG A 262 17.37 10.21 -36.61
CA ARG A 262 16.50 11.18 -35.94
C ARG A 262 15.68 10.46 -34.88
N LEU A 263 15.57 11.09 -33.71
CA LEU A 263 14.74 10.60 -32.63
C LEU A 263 13.31 11.16 -32.76
N SER A 264 12.32 10.41 -32.27
CA SER A 264 10.96 10.90 -32.10
C SER A 264 10.90 12.10 -31.15
N ASN A 265 9.87 12.96 -31.27
CA ASN A 265 9.72 14.12 -30.38
C ASN A 265 9.65 13.69 -28.91
N LYS A 266 8.97 12.58 -28.61
CA LYS A 266 8.87 12.00 -27.28
C LYS A 266 10.25 11.59 -26.75
N ALA A 267 11.02 10.84 -27.54
CA ALA A 267 12.38 10.45 -27.19
C ALA A 267 13.32 11.67 -27.02
N LEU A 268 13.17 12.72 -27.84
CA LEU A 268 13.94 13.96 -27.70
C LEU A 268 13.67 14.68 -26.37
N VAL A 269 12.39 14.84 -25.99
CA VAL A 269 12.02 15.48 -24.71
C VAL A 269 12.61 14.71 -23.53
N ALA A 270 12.45 13.38 -23.53
CA ALA A 270 13.02 12.52 -22.50
C ALA A 270 14.56 12.63 -22.43
N LEU A 271 15.23 12.61 -23.58
CA LEU A 271 16.69 12.73 -23.68
C LEU A 271 17.19 14.11 -23.23
N TYR A 272 16.47 15.20 -23.55
CA TYR A 272 16.79 16.55 -23.07
C TYR A 272 16.78 16.62 -21.55
N ILE A 273 15.73 16.10 -20.93
CA ILE A 273 15.60 16.07 -19.47
C ILE A 273 16.73 15.23 -18.85
N HIS A 274 16.96 14.03 -19.39
CA HIS A 274 18.01 13.15 -18.89
C HIS A 274 19.39 13.82 -18.91
N ILE A 275 19.77 14.44 -20.04
CA ILE A 275 21.07 15.12 -20.16
C ILE A 275 21.15 16.36 -19.25
N CYS A 276 20.08 17.13 -19.11
CA CYS A 276 20.06 18.26 -18.17
C CYS A 276 20.31 17.79 -16.72
N CYS A 277 19.63 16.73 -16.28
CA CYS A 277 19.85 16.12 -14.98
C CYS A 277 21.27 15.53 -14.82
N MET A 278 21.78 14.87 -15.86
CA MET A 278 23.15 14.34 -15.90
C MET A 278 24.19 15.46 -15.73
N ILE A 279 24.08 16.55 -16.48
CA ILE A 279 25.02 17.68 -16.39
C ILE A 279 25.02 18.26 -14.98
N GLU A 280 23.84 18.42 -14.37
CA GLU A 280 23.75 18.93 -13.00
C GLU A 280 24.35 17.99 -11.96
N ARG A 281 24.11 16.69 -12.09
CA ARG A 281 24.74 15.65 -11.24
C ARG A 281 26.26 15.72 -11.33
N LEU A 282 26.80 15.78 -12.56
CA LEU A 282 28.24 15.88 -12.82
C LEU A 282 28.86 17.19 -12.29
N VAL A 283 28.17 18.33 -12.45
CA VAL A 283 28.64 19.63 -11.92
C VAL A 283 28.61 19.65 -10.39
N SER A 284 27.56 19.08 -9.78
CA SER A 284 27.40 19.03 -8.33
C SER A 284 28.36 18.05 -7.67
N LYS A 285 29.09 17.24 -8.46
CA LYS A 285 29.93 16.12 -8.00
C LYS A 285 29.17 15.12 -7.14
N ASP A 286 27.87 15.00 -7.39
CA ASP A 286 27.03 13.95 -6.84
C ASP A 286 27.42 12.68 -7.63
N ALA A 287 28.51 12.04 -7.20
CA ALA A 287 29.14 10.94 -7.92
C ALA A 287 28.29 9.68 -7.85
N ILE A 288 28.14 8.99 -8.99
CA ILE A 288 27.88 7.54 -9.00
C ILE A 288 28.79 6.93 -10.06
N LEU A 289 29.68 6.05 -9.58
CA LEU A 289 30.46 5.13 -10.38
C LEU A 289 29.71 3.80 -10.32
N ASP A 290 29.03 3.42 -11.39
CA ASP A 290 28.56 2.04 -11.55
C ASP A 290 29.33 1.39 -12.69
N SER A 291 30.53 0.91 -12.37
CA SER A 291 31.42 0.23 -13.31
C SER A 291 31.15 -1.28 -13.29
N GLY A 292 30.14 -1.72 -14.03
CA GLY A 292 29.83 -3.14 -14.23
C GLY A 292 30.50 -3.75 -15.49
N GLU A 293 30.59 -5.08 -15.58
CA GLU A 293 31.09 -5.82 -16.76
C GLU A 293 30.38 -5.43 -18.07
N HIS A 294 29.12 -5.01 -18.00
CA HIS A 294 28.34 -4.55 -19.14
C HIS A 294 28.92 -3.30 -19.82
N ILE A 295 29.58 -2.42 -19.07
CA ILE A 295 30.17 -1.18 -19.59
C ILE A 295 31.43 -1.46 -20.39
N GLU A 296 32.25 -2.44 -19.97
CA GLU A 296 33.44 -2.86 -20.71
C GLU A 296 33.10 -3.52 -22.05
N ARG A 297 31.99 -4.26 -22.09
CA ARG A 297 31.45 -4.79 -23.35
C ARG A 297 30.96 -3.67 -24.27
N PHE A 298 30.15 -2.76 -23.75
CA PHE A 298 29.65 -1.60 -24.50
C PHE A 298 30.79 -0.77 -25.11
N LYS A 299 31.85 -0.53 -24.34
CA LYS A 299 33.03 0.21 -24.79
C LYS A 299 33.72 -0.41 -26.01
N LYS A 300 33.77 -1.74 -26.08
CA LYS A 300 34.37 -2.47 -27.21
C LYS A 300 33.45 -2.53 -28.42
N GLU A 301 32.15 -2.71 -28.20
CA GLU A 301 31.18 -2.90 -29.29
C GLU A 301 30.75 -1.58 -29.93
N HIS A 302 30.81 -0.45 -29.21
CA HIS A 302 30.25 0.84 -29.64
C HIS A 302 31.25 2.01 -29.57
N GLU A 303 32.52 1.77 -29.89
CA GLU A 303 33.59 2.78 -29.88
C GLU A 303 33.27 4.02 -30.75
N GLU A 304 32.68 3.80 -31.93
CA GLU A 304 32.28 4.89 -32.83
C GLU A 304 31.24 5.81 -32.19
N PHE A 305 30.19 5.23 -31.59
CA PHE A 305 29.15 6.00 -30.90
C PHE A 305 29.72 6.81 -29.74
N ILE A 306 30.64 6.22 -28.97
CA ILE A 306 31.33 6.89 -27.87
C ILE A 306 32.13 8.09 -28.39
N ASN A 307 32.87 7.93 -29.48
CA ASN A 307 33.64 9.02 -30.06
C ASN A 307 32.74 10.14 -30.60
N LEU A 308 31.68 9.79 -31.34
CA LEU A 308 30.72 10.76 -31.87
C LEU A 308 30.01 11.53 -30.76
N THR A 309 29.65 10.85 -29.65
CA THR A 309 29.06 11.49 -28.47
C THR A 309 30.05 12.47 -27.83
N ASN A 310 31.29 12.06 -27.58
CA ASN A 310 32.31 12.96 -27.03
C ASN A 310 32.56 14.20 -27.89
N ILE A 311 32.59 14.05 -29.22
CA ILE A 311 32.72 15.18 -30.14
C ILE A 311 31.51 16.13 -30.02
N SER A 312 30.30 15.57 -30.05
CA SER A 312 29.05 16.33 -30.05
C SER A 312 28.83 17.09 -28.73
N PHE A 313 29.28 16.52 -27.62
CA PHE A 313 29.14 17.12 -26.28
C PHE A 313 30.37 17.93 -25.84
N SER A 314 31.41 18.04 -26.68
CA SER A 314 32.67 18.70 -26.32
C SER A 314 32.52 20.16 -25.85
N GLN A 315 31.54 20.90 -26.39
CA GLN A 315 31.23 22.25 -25.94
C GLN A 315 30.62 22.26 -24.53
N ILE A 316 29.67 21.37 -24.26
CA ILE A 316 29.04 21.21 -22.94
C ILE A 316 30.10 20.85 -21.90
N SER A 317 30.94 19.86 -22.19
CA SER A 317 32.03 19.43 -21.30
C SER A 317 32.97 20.58 -20.93
N LYS A 318 33.30 21.45 -21.89
CA LYS A 318 34.13 22.65 -21.65
C LYS A 318 33.40 23.72 -20.83
N VAL A 319 32.15 24.03 -21.17
CA VAL A 319 31.37 25.11 -20.52
C VAL A 319 31.11 24.79 -19.06
N TYR A 320 30.78 23.53 -18.75
CA TYR A 320 30.43 23.09 -17.39
C TYR A 320 31.59 22.43 -16.65
N SER A 321 32.76 22.30 -17.27
CA SER A 321 33.93 21.60 -16.70
C SER A 321 33.63 20.18 -16.24
N ILE A 322 32.91 19.42 -17.07
CA ILE A 322 32.49 18.03 -16.78
C ILE A 322 33.12 17.04 -17.77
N THR A 323 33.27 15.81 -17.33
CA THR A 323 33.60 14.66 -18.18
C THR A 323 32.40 13.73 -18.20
N ILE A 324 31.90 13.40 -19.39
CA ILE A 324 30.81 12.44 -19.56
C ILE A 324 31.42 11.05 -19.47
N THR A 325 30.94 10.24 -18.54
CA THR A 325 31.46 8.88 -18.33
C THR A 325 30.87 7.91 -19.36
N ILE A 326 31.43 6.69 -19.45
CA ILE A 326 30.96 5.70 -20.43
C ILE A 326 29.55 5.22 -20.08
N GLU A 327 29.24 5.15 -18.79
CA GLU A 327 27.93 4.80 -18.24
C GLU A 327 26.85 5.76 -18.77
N GLU A 328 27.10 7.07 -18.72
CA GLU A 328 26.18 8.07 -19.25
C GLU A 328 26.04 8.00 -20.78
N ILE A 329 27.15 7.76 -21.48
CA ILE A 329 27.12 7.56 -22.94
C ILE A 329 26.31 6.31 -23.30
N HIS A 330 26.42 5.24 -22.51
CA HIS A 330 25.61 4.04 -22.69
C HIS A 330 24.12 4.32 -22.48
N TYR A 331 23.76 5.20 -21.55
CA TYR A 331 22.37 5.62 -21.38
C TYR A 331 21.87 6.42 -22.59
N ILE A 332 22.66 7.39 -23.09
CA ILE A 332 22.33 8.12 -24.32
C ILE A 332 22.15 7.14 -25.48
N TYR A 333 23.01 6.11 -25.60
CA TYR A 333 22.90 5.07 -26.62
C TYR A 333 21.56 4.33 -26.55
N LYS A 334 21.04 4.01 -25.35
CA LYS A 334 19.74 3.33 -25.20
C LYS A 334 18.60 4.12 -25.85
N PHE A 335 18.55 5.45 -25.71
CA PHE A 335 17.55 6.26 -26.43
C PHE A 335 17.63 6.08 -27.96
N PHE A 336 18.84 6.07 -28.52
CA PHE A 336 19.03 5.84 -29.96
C PHE A 336 18.76 4.40 -30.40
N ASN A 337 18.80 3.43 -29.50
CA ASN A 337 18.55 2.03 -29.82
C ASN A 337 17.07 1.63 -29.62
N ASP A 338 16.45 2.16 -28.58
CA ASP A 338 15.11 1.78 -28.12
C ASP A 338 13.99 2.61 -28.78
N ASP A 339 14.33 3.78 -29.35
CA ASP A 339 13.46 4.54 -30.25
C ASP A 339 13.34 3.77 -31.57
N LYS A 340 12.42 2.79 -31.56
CA LYS A 340 11.89 2.12 -32.74
C LYS A 340 11.00 3.12 -33.45
N GLU A 341 11.31 3.37 -34.72
CA GLU A 341 10.49 4.19 -35.61
C GLU A 341 9.02 3.74 -35.48
N GLU A 342 8.17 4.63 -34.96
CA GLU A 342 6.73 4.54 -35.22
C GLU A 342 6.58 4.84 -36.71
N GLU A 343 6.62 3.79 -37.54
CA GLU A 343 6.17 3.84 -38.94
C GLU A 343 4.66 4.06 -39.04
#